data_AF-A0A2W4HQA7-F1
#
_entry.id   AF-A0A2W4HQA7-F1
#
_cell.length_a   1.000
_cell.length_b   1.000
_cell.length_c   1.000
_cell.angle_alpha   90.00
_cell.angle_beta   90.00
_cell.angle_gamma   90.00
#
_symmetry.space_group_name_H-M   'P 1'
#
loop_
_entity.id
_entity.type
_entity.pdbx_description
1 polymer ?
#
loop_
_entity_poly.entity_id
_entity_poly.type
_entity_poly.pdbx_seq_one_letter_code
_entity_poly.pdbx_strand_id
1 'polypeptide(L)'
;MDKKDRLILSIQIAQLLDDHIEEADLPSECDRFGLNSGDVADADSSKRMYVRNRLDKLSDFDFLNMTIQIEKCYPDFGIRESARKHLDAVSGPNISDLSRRLIIDELEHVDLFGDYTKLDEDLETMWPISELNSPYPRGGSLKKSIIQHCIRNPGDWDNTFLLDQLDIIGCSRTLFFEFLEKVVHPNSRRKEKQQNLVDAINQHLKNDGYHFIQTSSISGYPIFKIVAVGGGVAGAPKNLIFAADGPKPEIVLSDAINNDIRIVKNADNCLVYDRPIGSNGLSKQDMLDWWKDLKGIEKTDEARKNLVERLSKSLASIGERNLFYCYYKMFKARGDHFPALVPQVYLHYDPYTIKQLGGFSRLARQRMDFLILFSSSVRVVIEVDGSQHFSDAGIASLKLYAEMVEADRDLKLAGYEIYRFGANELCGKESEKKIQEFFSRLVKKHGV
;
A
#
# COMPACT_ATOMS: atom_id res chain seq x y z
N MET A 1 1.67 -20.27 5.93
CA MET A 1 1.75 -21.10 4.71
C MET A 1 2.06 -22.52 5.14
N ASP A 2 1.53 -23.55 4.47
CA ASP A 2 1.89 -24.93 4.81
C ASP A 2 3.36 -25.21 4.46
N LYS A 3 4.00 -26.14 5.19
CA LYS A 3 5.42 -26.47 4.99
C LYS A 3 5.70 -26.98 3.58
N LYS A 4 4.78 -27.71 2.96
CA LYS A 4 4.95 -28.25 1.61
C LYS A 4 4.96 -27.13 0.57
N ASP A 5 3.99 -26.22 0.64
CA ASP A 5 3.89 -25.10 -0.30
C ASP A 5 5.09 -24.17 -0.17
N ARG A 6 5.53 -23.92 1.07
CA ARG A 6 6.74 -23.15 1.35
C ARG A 6 7.98 -23.77 0.70
N LEU A 7 8.13 -25.09 0.82
CA LEU A 7 9.25 -25.82 0.23
C LEU A 7 9.23 -25.73 -1.29
N ILE A 8 8.07 -25.92 -1.91
CA ILE A 8 7.90 -25.83 -3.37
C ILE A 8 8.27 -24.43 -3.86
N LEU A 9 7.71 -23.38 -3.25
CA LEU A 9 7.97 -22.01 -3.67
C LEU A 9 9.44 -21.62 -3.45
N SER A 10 10.06 -22.09 -2.36
CA SER A 10 11.49 -21.90 -2.08
C SER A 10 12.38 -22.54 -3.15
N ILE A 11 12.03 -23.73 -3.63
CA ILE A 11 12.73 -24.40 -4.74
C ILE A 11 12.58 -23.61 -6.04
N GLN A 12 11.37 -23.14 -6.35
CA GLN A 12 11.09 -22.38 -7.56
C GLN A 12 11.85 -21.06 -7.59
N ILE A 13 11.85 -20.31 -6.48
CA ILE A 13 12.63 -19.05 -6.36
C ILE A 13 14.12 -19.32 -6.51
N ALA A 14 14.63 -20.37 -5.87
CA ALA A 14 16.05 -20.72 -5.97
C ALA A 14 16.44 -21.09 -7.41
N GLN A 15 15.57 -21.79 -8.14
CA GLN A 15 15.79 -22.08 -9.56
C GLN A 15 15.71 -20.80 -10.41
N LEU A 16 14.73 -19.94 -10.17
CA LEU A 16 14.57 -18.67 -10.87
C LEU A 16 15.83 -17.80 -10.78
N LEU A 17 16.37 -17.65 -9.57
CA LEU A 17 17.60 -16.87 -9.36
C LEU A 17 18.84 -17.58 -9.95
N ASP A 18 18.89 -18.91 -9.89
CA ASP A 18 19.95 -19.71 -10.52
C ASP A 18 19.98 -19.51 -12.04
N ASP A 19 18.82 -19.40 -12.68
CA ASP A 19 18.70 -19.24 -14.13
C ASP A 19 19.04 -17.81 -14.62
N HIS A 20 18.89 -16.79 -13.76
CA HIS A 20 19.00 -15.38 -14.17
C HIS A 20 20.22 -14.64 -13.62
N ILE A 21 20.87 -15.16 -12.58
CA ILE A 21 21.96 -14.46 -11.88
C ILE A 21 23.24 -15.28 -11.94
N GLU A 22 24.32 -14.64 -12.37
CA GLU A 22 25.66 -15.22 -12.35
C GLU A 22 26.16 -15.42 -10.92
N GLU A 23 26.97 -16.45 -10.71
CA GLU A 23 27.42 -16.88 -9.38
C GLU A 23 28.14 -15.78 -8.59
N ALA A 24 28.94 -14.97 -9.29
CA ALA A 24 29.66 -13.83 -8.70
C ALA A 24 28.73 -12.70 -8.20
N ASP A 25 27.56 -12.55 -8.81
CA ASP A 25 26.61 -11.46 -8.51
C ASP A 25 25.50 -11.91 -7.55
N LEU A 26 25.31 -13.22 -7.35
CA LEU A 26 24.25 -13.76 -6.50
C LEU A 26 24.28 -13.23 -5.05
N PRO A 27 25.44 -13.06 -4.37
CA PRO A 27 25.48 -12.49 -3.03
C PRO A 27 24.96 -11.04 -2.96
N SER A 28 25.30 -10.20 -3.94
CA SER A 28 24.91 -8.79 -3.96
C SER A 28 23.41 -8.64 -4.30
N GLU A 29 22.90 -9.46 -5.21
CA GLU A 29 21.47 -9.52 -5.52
C GLU A 29 20.64 -10.04 -4.33
N CYS A 30 21.12 -11.06 -3.60
CA CYS A 30 20.50 -11.48 -2.34
C CYS A 30 20.44 -10.33 -1.32
N ASP A 31 21.54 -9.59 -1.14
CA ASP A 31 21.58 -8.44 -0.23
C ASP A 31 20.57 -7.35 -0.64
N ARG A 32 20.43 -7.10 -1.95
CA ARG A 32 19.43 -6.18 -2.53
C ARG A 32 18.00 -6.57 -2.17
N PHE A 33 17.69 -7.87 -2.12
CA PHE A 33 16.38 -8.38 -1.69
C PHE A 33 16.21 -8.51 -0.16
N GLY A 34 17.22 -8.11 0.62
CA GLY A 34 17.20 -8.25 2.08
C GLY A 34 17.46 -9.68 2.56
N LEU A 35 17.95 -10.56 1.70
CA LEU A 35 18.50 -11.86 2.08
C LEU A 35 19.94 -11.64 2.54
N ASN A 36 20.19 -11.75 3.85
CA ASN A 36 21.53 -11.57 4.43
C ASN A 36 22.63 -12.16 3.53
N SER A 37 23.56 -11.32 3.11
CA SER A 37 24.78 -11.77 2.45
C SER A 37 25.50 -12.79 3.32
N GLY A 38 26.02 -13.84 2.69
CA GLY A 38 26.92 -14.77 3.36
C GLY A 38 28.07 -15.11 2.42
N ASP A 39 28.94 -16.01 2.85
CA ASP A 39 30.24 -16.20 2.21
C ASP A 39 30.11 -16.59 0.73
N VAL A 40 30.93 -15.98 -0.13
CA VAL A 40 30.91 -16.22 -1.59
C VAL A 40 31.26 -17.68 -1.88
N ALA A 41 32.10 -18.29 -1.04
CA ALA A 41 32.45 -19.70 -1.13
C ALA A 41 31.25 -20.66 -0.98
N ASP A 42 30.16 -20.24 -0.33
CA ASP A 42 28.93 -21.03 -0.26
C ASP A 42 28.13 -20.98 -1.57
N ALA A 43 28.23 -19.88 -2.33
CA ALA A 43 27.55 -19.70 -3.62
C ALA A 43 28.20 -20.60 -4.68
N ASP A 44 29.53 -20.61 -4.72
CA ASP A 44 30.41 -21.43 -5.61
C ASP A 44 30.14 -22.94 -5.57
N SER A 45 29.47 -23.41 -4.51
CA SER A 45 29.10 -24.82 -4.35
C SER A 45 27.74 -25.17 -4.96
N SER A 46 26.77 -24.26 -4.84
CA SER A 46 25.42 -24.37 -5.38
C SER A 46 24.63 -23.10 -5.12
N LYS A 47 24.42 -22.28 -6.17
CA LYS A 47 23.50 -21.12 -6.15
C LYS A 47 22.14 -21.45 -5.53
N ARG A 48 21.56 -22.60 -5.89
CA ARG A 48 20.25 -23.04 -5.37
C ARG A 48 20.28 -23.29 -3.86
N MET A 49 21.32 -23.96 -3.34
CA MET A 49 21.45 -24.18 -1.90
C MET A 49 21.73 -22.86 -1.16
N TYR A 50 22.54 -21.98 -1.76
CA TYR A 50 22.83 -20.65 -1.26
C TYR A 50 21.56 -19.84 -1.03
N VAL A 51 20.69 -19.76 -2.03
CA VAL A 51 19.41 -19.05 -1.92
C VAL A 51 18.51 -19.71 -0.87
N ARG A 52 18.29 -21.03 -0.95
CA ARG A 52 17.38 -21.74 -0.04
C ARG A 52 17.75 -21.60 1.44
N ASN A 53 19.03 -21.72 1.78
CA ASN A 53 19.50 -21.54 3.16
C ASN A 53 19.19 -20.15 3.74
N ARG A 54 18.98 -19.15 2.88
CA ARG A 54 18.58 -17.80 3.28
C ARG A 54 17.07 -17.67 3.35
N LEU A 55 16.35 -18.23 2.37
CA LEU A 55 14.88 -18.30 2.37
C LEU A 55 14.32 -19.01 3.60
N ASP A 56 15.00 -20.06 4.07
CA ASP A 56 14.57 -20.86 5.22
C ASP A 56 14.67 -20.08 6.55
N LYS A 57 15.44 -18.99 6.60
CA LYS A 57 15.58 -18.12 7.79
C LYS A 57 14.47 -17.07 7.92
N LEU A 58 13.70 -16.84 6.85
CA LEU A 58 12.67 -15.81 6.82
C LEU A 58 11.39 -16.25 7.55
N SER A 59 10.60 -15.30 8.06
CA SER A 59 9.22 -15.62 8.42
C SER A 59 8.40 -15.91 7.14
N ASP A 60 7.26 -16.61 7.26
CA ASP A 60 6.38 -16.85 6.10
C ASP A 60 6.00 -15.55 5.38
N PHE A 61 5.80 -14.49 6.16
CA PHE A 61 5.39 -13.19 5.65
C PHE A 61 6.55 -12.49 4.91
N ASP A 62 7.73 -12.43 5.52
CA ASP A 62 8.91 -11.84 4.88
C ASP A 62 9.31 -12.61 3.61
N PHE A 63 9.17 -13.94 3.64
CA PHE A 63 9.41 -14.81 2.50
C PHE A 63 8.48 -14.46 1.33
N LEU A 64 7.19 -14.31 1.57
CA LEU A 64 6.22 -13.97 0.52
C LEU A 64 6.45 -12.56 -0.03
N ASN A 65 6.69 -11.55 0.82
CA ASN A 65 6.95 -10.19 0.36
C ASN A 65 8.23 -10.10 -0.46
N MET A 66 9.28 -10.78 -0.03
CA MET A 66 10.51 -10.87 -0.81
C MET A 66 10.29 -11.63 -2.13
N THR A 67 9.45 -12.66 -2.16
CA THR A 67 9.09 -13.36 -3.41
C THR A 67 8.47 -12.38 -4.42
N ILE A 68 7.57 -11.51 -3.96
CA ILE A 68 6.98 -10.46 -4.80
C ILE A 68 8.03 -9.43 -5.27
N GLN A 69 9.05 -9.10 -4.47
CA GLN A 69 10.12 -8.18 -4.93
C GLN A 69 11.06 -8.85 -5.96
N ILE A 70 11.38 -10.13 -5.77
CA ILE A 70 12.15 -10.91 -6.73
C ILE A 70 11.42 -10.95 -8.07
N GLU A 71 10.11 -11.21 -8.05
CA GLU A 71 9.30 -11.30 -9.27
C GLU A 71 9.21 -9.99 -10.06
N LYS A 72 9.27 -8.83 -9.39
CA LYS A 72 9.37 -7.54 -10.10
C LYS A 72 10.65 -7.40 -10.93
N CYS A 73 11.73 -8.09 -10.54
CA CYS A 73 13.00 -8.07 -11.26
C CYS A 73 13.11 -9.22 -12.26
N TYR A 74 12.59 -10.40 -11.88
CA TYR A 74 12.63 -11.65 -12.64
C TYR A 74 11.21 -12.21 -12.72
N PRO A 75 10.38 -11.77 -13.69
CA PRO A 75 8.97 -12.14 -13.75
C PRO A 75 8.76 -13.63 -13.98
N ASP A 76 7.96 -14.25 -13.12
CA ASP A 76 7.45 -15.62 -13.27
C ASP A 76 6.01 -15.66 -12.73
N PHE A 77 5.06 -15.96 -13.60
CA PHE A 77 3.65 -15.94 -13.24
C PHE A 77 3.30 -16.96 -12.15
N GLY A 78 3.85 -18.18 -12.23
CA GLY A 78 3.54 -19.24 -11.28
C GLY A 78 3.99 -18.89 -9.87
N ILE A 79 5.21 -18.34 -9.75
CA ILE A 79 5.77 -17.86 -8.48
C ILE A 79 4.96 -16.65 -7.98
N ARG A 80 4.68 -15.65 -8.84
CA ARG A 80 3.87 -14.47 -8.49
C ARG A 80 2.54 -14.87 -7.91
N GLU A 81 1.84 -15.71 -8.64
CA GLU A 81 0.45 -16.07 -8.37
C GLU A 81 0.35 -16.96 -7.12
N SER A 82 1.28 -17.90 -6.94
CA SER A 82 1.39 -18.69 -5.71
C SER A 82 1.65 -17.80 -4.48
N ALA A 83 2.59 -16.86 -4.58
CA ALA A 83 2.88 -15.93 -3.49
C ALA A 83 1.67 -15.05 -3.14
N ARG A 84 0.97 -14.51 -4.16
CA ARG A 84 -0.24 -13.72 -3.98
C ARG A 84 -1.37 -14.50 -3.30
N LYS A 85 -1.62 -15.76 -3.70
CA LYS A 85 -2.64 -16.60 -3.03
C LYS A 85 -2.36 -16.76 -1.54
N HIS A 86 -1.11 -16.97 -1.15
CA HIS A 86 -0.75 -17.08 0.26
C HIS A 86 -0.80 -15.76 1.02
N LEU A 87 -0.45 -14.63 0.39
CA LEU A 87 -0.61 -13.30 0.98
C LEU A 87 -2.09 -12.95 1.17
N ASP A 88 -2.92 -13.21 0.15
CA ASP A 88 -4.34 -12.89 0.20
C ASP A 88 -5.05 -13.61 1.34
N ALA A 89 -4.69 -14.89 1.58
CA ALA A 89 -5.23 -15.70 2.67
C ALA A 89 -4.95 -15.14 4.07
N VAL A 90 -3.95 -14.27 4.23
CA VAL A 90 -3.60 -13.64 5.52
C VAL A 90 -3.93 -12.14 5.57
N SER A 91 -4.33 -11.54 4.45
CA SER A 91 -4.49 -10.10 4.29
C SER A 91 -5.93 -9.73 3.92
N GLY A 92 -6.84 -9.66 4.89
CA GLY A 92 -8.21 -9.18 4.69
C GLY A 92 -9.23 -10.25 4.28
N PRO A 93 -10.52 -9.87 4.08
CA PRO A 93 -11.60 -10.81 3.75
C PRO A 93 -11.36 -11.55 2.42
N ASN A 94 -11.71 -12.84 2.34
CA ASN A 94 -11.69 -13.54 1.05
C ASN A 94 -12.95 -13.19 0.24
N ILE A 95 -12.84 -13.23 -1.09
CA ILE A 95 -14.01 -13.23 -1.98
C ILE A 95 -14.40 -14.68 -2.19
N SER A 96 -15.66 -14.99 -1.87
CA SER A 96 -16.19 -16.34 -2.03
C SER A 96 -16.28 -16.73 -3.51
N ASP A 97 -16.13 -18.02 -3.80
CA ASP A 97 -16.35 -18.55 -5.14
C ASP A 97 -17.72 -18.17 -5.71
N LEU A 98 -18.74 -18.07 -4.84
CA LEU A 98 -20.08 -17.65 -5.23
C LEU A 98 -20.07 -16.20 -5.74
N SER A 99 -19.49 -15.27 -4.98
CA SER A 99 -19.39 -13.87 -5.43
C SER A 99 -18.55 -13.74 -6.69
N ARG A 100 -17.46 -14.52 -6.84
CA ARG A 100 -16.67 -14.51 -8.08
C ARG A 100 -17.52 -14.94 -9.28
N ARG A 101 -18.29 -16.03 -9.16
CA ARG A 101 -19.20 -16.50 -10.21
C ARG A 101 -20.27 -15.45 -10.55
N LEU A 102 -20.93 -14.89 -9.54
CA LEU A 102 -21.94 -13.85 -9.75
C LEU A 102 -21.35 -12.61 -10.44
N ILE A 103 -20.12 -12.22 -10.11
CA ILE A 103 -19.43 -11.12 -10.79
C ILE A 103 -19.11 -11.48 -12.24
N ILE A 104 -18.70 -12.72 -12.52
CA ILE A 104 -18.45 -13.19 -13.89
C ILE A 104 -19.74 -13.22 -14.71
N ASP A 105 -20.88 -13.59 -14.09
CA ASP A 105 -22.19 -13.52 -14.73
C ASP A 105 -22.53 -12.08 -15.18
N GLU A 106 -22.16 -11.05 -14.39
CA GLU A 106 -22.31 -9.64 -14.79
C GLU A 106 -21.42 -9.26 -15.99
N LEU A 107 -20.35 -10.02 -16.24
CA LEU A 107 -19.41 -9.78 -17.34
C LEU A 107 -19.79 -10.53 -18.62
N GLU A 108 -20.73 -11.47 -18.58
CA GLU A 108 -21.04 -12.38 -19.70
C GLU A 108 -21.36 -11.66 -21.01
N HIS A 109 -22.06 -10.52 -20.94
CA HIS A 109 -22.43 -9.71 -22.11
C HIS A 109 -21.67 -8.39 -22.21
N VAL A 110 -20.61 -8.24 -21.42
CA VAL A 110 -19.73 -7.07 -21.45
C VAL A 110 -18.63 -7.32 -22.48
N ASP A 111 -18.40 -6.38 -23.38
CA ASP A 111 -17.14 -6.34 -24.11
C ASP A 111 -16.01 -6.08 -23.09
N LEU A 112 -15.29 -7.12 -22.69
CA LEU A 112 -14.40 -7.16 -21.52
C LEU A 112 -13.39 -6.02 -21.49
N PHE A 113 -12.92 -5.59 -22.67
CA PHE A 113 -11.95 -4.50 -22.78
C PHE A 113 -12.36 -3.41 -23.78
N GLY A 114 -13.47 -3.53 -24.51
CA GLY A 114 -14.02 -2.41 -25.28
C GLY A 114 -13.26 -2.08 -26.59
N ASP A 115 -13.80 -1.11 -27.34
CA ASP A 115 -13.41 -0.79 -28.73
C ASP A 115 -11.94 -0.33 -28.95
N TYR A 116 -11.24 0.13 -27.91
CA TYR A 116 -9.89 0.72 -28.02
C TYR A 116 -8.76 -0.21 -27.51
N THR A 117 -9.08 -1.46 -27.19
CA THR A 117 -8.14 -2.39 -26.59
C THR A 117 -7.86 -3.57 -27.50
N LYS A 118 -6.70 -4.18 -27.27
CA LYS A 118 -6.36 -5.48 -27.82
C LYS A 118 -6.48 -6.47 -26.68
N LEU A 119 -7.61 -7.17 -26.65
CA LEU A 119 -7.96 -8.17 -25.64
C LEU A 119 -6.77 -9.07 -25.27
N ASP A 120 -6.04 -9.56 -26.27
CA ASP A 120 -4.88 -10.42 -26.06
C ASP A 120 -3.69 -9.70 -25.42
N GLU A 121 -3.41 -8.45 -25.80
CA GLU A 121 -2.34 -7.66 -25.16
C GLU A 121 -2.67 -7.34 -23.71
N ASP A 122 -3.92 -6.94 -23.41
CA ASP A 122 -4.34 -6.64 -22.04
C ASP A 122 -4.35 -7.89 -21.15
N LEU A 123 -4.83 -9.03 -21.66
CA LEU A 123 -4.76 -10.29 -20.92
C LEU A 123 -3.32 -10.76 -20.71
N GLU A 124 -2.40 -10.56 -21.66
CA GLU A 124 -0.97 -10.90 -21.52
C GLU A 124 -0.31 -10.16 -20.34
N THR A 125 -0.78 -8.94 -20.03
CA THR A 125 -0.23 -8.19 -18.88
C THR A 125 -0.54 -8.85 -17.54
N MET A 126 -1.59 -9.67 -17.47
CA MET A 126 -2.10 -10.29 -16.24
C MET A 126 -1.78 -11.79 -16.19
N TRP A 127 -1.96 -12.50 -17.30
CA TRP A 127 -1.71 -13.93 -17.48
C TRP A 127 -0.71 -14.19 -18.62
N PRO A 128 0.15 -15.22 -18.51
CA PRO A 128 1.12 -15.57 -19.55
C PRO A 128 0.42 -16.35 -20.69
N ILE A 129 -0.57 -15.74 -21.35
CA ILE A 129 -1.42 -16.42 -22.33
C ILE A 129 -0.63 -16.94 -23.55
N SER A 130 0.56 -16.41 -23.80
CA SER A 130 1.48 -16.94 -24.81
C SER A 130 2.10 -18.28 -24.43
N GLU A 131 2.22 -18.57 -23.13
CA GLU A 131 2.81 -19.79 -22.57
C GLU A 131 1.75 -20.82 -22.17
N LEU A 132 0.53 -20.37 -21.85
CA LEU A 132 -0.59 -21.25 -21.54
C LEU A 132 -1.00 -22.06 -22.77
N ASN A 133 -1.41 -23.31 -22.57
CA ASN A 133 -1.85 -24.19 -23.64
C ASN A 133 -3.28 -23.85 -24.09
N SER A 134 -3.51 -23.95 -25.39
CA SER A 134 -4.87 -23.94 -25.95
C SER A 134 -5.71 -25.10 -25.38
N PRO A 135 -7.02 -24.91 -25.14
CA PRO A 135 -7.92 -26.03 -24.79
C PRO A 135 -8.06 -27.05 -25.92
N TYR A 136 -7.72 -26.68 -27.15
CA TYR A 136 -7.70 -27.58 -28.30
C TYR A 136 -6.31 -28.23 -28.49
N PRO A 137 -6.22 -29.58 -28.62
CA PRO A 137 -4.95 -30.34 -28.70
C PRO A 137 -3.94 -29.93 -29.79
N ARG A 138 -4.33 -29.09 -30.76
CA ARG A 138 -3.47 -28.57 -31.83
C ARG A 138 -3.57 -27.04 -32.02
N GLY A 139 -4.15 -26.33 -31.05
CA GLY A 139 -4.33 -24.88 -31.11
C GLY A 139 -3.07 -24.07 -30.80
N GLY A 140 -2.02 -24.70 -30.26
CA GLY A 140 -0.82 -24.00 -29.81
C GLY A 140 -1.06 -23.32 -28.46
N SER A 141 -0.75 -22.02 -28.36
CA SER A 141 -0.93 -21.26 -27.12
C SER A 141 -2.37 -20.76 -26.94
N LEU A 142 -2.75 -20.46 -25.69
CA LEU A 142 -4.04 -19.88 -25.35
C LEU A 142 -4.23 -18.54 -26.06
N LYS A 143 -3.17 -17.72 -26.20
CA LYS A 143 -3.20 -16.49 -27.00
C LYS A 143 -3.68 -16.72 -28.43
N LYS A 144 -3.20 -17.77 -29.10
CA LYS A 144 -3.65 -18.09 -30.46
C LYS A 144 -5.14 -18.43 -30.49
N SER A 145 -5.62 -19.18 -29.48
CA SER A 145 -7.04 -19.50 -29.34
C SER A 145 -7.89 -18.27 -29.06
N ILE A 146 -7.43 -17.36 -28.19
CA ILE A 146 -8.11 -16.07 -27.91
C ILE A 146 -8.21 -15.24 -29.20
N ILE A 147 -7.11 -15.11 -29.94
CA ILE A 147 -7.12 -14.37 -31.22
C ILE A 147 -8.10 -15.03 -32.21
N GLN A 148 -8.12 -16.36 -32.30
CA GLN A 148 -8.98 -17.07 -33.24
C GLN A 148 -10.47 -17.01 -32.86
N HIS A 149 -10.81 -17.22 -31.60
CA HIS A 149 -12.19 -17.45 -31.15
C HIS A 149 -12.84 -16.26 -30.44
N CYS A 150 -12.07 -15.33 -29.90
CA CYS A 150 -12.63 -14.12 -29.30
C CYS A 150 -12.55 -12.93 -30.27
N ILE A 151 -11.45 -12.81 -31.02
CA ILE A 151 -11.18 -11.61 -31.86
C ILE A 151 -11.60 -11.83 -33.32
N ARG A 152 -11.15 -12.92 -33.97
CA ARG A 152 -11.43 -13.17 -35.39
C ARG A 152 -12.83 -13.71 -35.65
N ASN A 153 -13.37 -14.50 -34.72
CA ASN A 153 -14.72 -15.06 -34.79
C ASN A 153 -15.54 -14.67 -33.54
N PRO A 154 -15.92 -13.39 -33.36
CA PRO A 154 -16.69 -12.99 -32.18
C PRO A 154 -17.96 -13.83 -32.02
N GLY A 155 -18.15 -14.39 -30.82
CA GLY A 155 -19.25 -15.30 -30.49
C GLY A 155 -18.90 -16.80 -30.52
N ASP A 156 -17.70 -17.19 -30.98
CA ASP A 156 -17.23 -18.58 -30.83
C ASP A 156 -17.02 -18.93 -29.35
N TRP A 157 -16.37 -18.03 -28.60
CA TRP A 157 -16.22 -18.13 -27.15
C TRP A 157 -17.01 -17.02 -26.47
N ASP A 158 -17.78 -17.39 -25.45
CA ASP A 158 -18.33 -16.44 -24.49
C ASP A 158 -17.28 -16.05 -23.44
N ASN A 159 -17.61 -15.04 -22.63
CA ASN A 159 -16.67 -14.52 -21.64
C ASN A 159 -16.46 -15.52 -20.51
N THR A 160 -17.49 -16.23 -20.07
CA THR A 160 -17.36 -17.26 -19.04
C THR A 160 -16.35 -18.33 -19.46
N PHE A 161 -16.46 -18.86 -20.68
CA PHE A 161 -15.53 -19.86 -21.20
C PHE A 161 -14.10 -19.34 -21.30
N LEU A 162 -13.91 -18.12 -21.81
CA LEU A 162 -12.60 -17.46 -21.88
C LEU A 162 -11.96 -17.34 -20.49
N LEU A 163 -12.73 -16.83 -19.51
CA LEU A 163 -12.23 -16.59 -18.16
C LEU A 163 -11.97 -17.90 -17.39
N ASP A 164 -12.70 -18.97 -17.69
CA ASP A 164 -12.41 -20.32 -17.19
C ASP A 164 -11.06 -20.83 -17.69
N GLN A 165 -10.64 -20.52 -18.93
CA GLN A 165 -9.29 -20.89 -19.42
C GLN A 165 -8.17 -20.17 -18.66
N LEU A 166 -8.48 -19.06 -17.97
CA LEU A 166 -7.54 -18.26 -17.18
C LEU A 166 -7.57 -18.61 -15.68
N ASP A 167 -8.36 -19.60 -15.27
CA ASP A 167 -8.61 -19.93 -13.86
C ASP A 167 -9.05 -18.69 -13.04
N ILE A 168 -9.95 -17.87 -13.59
CA ILE A 168 -10.37 -16.62 -12.92
C ILE A 168 -10.99 -16.86 -11.53
N ILE A 169 -11.66 -18.00 -11.34
CA ILE A 169 -12.24 -18.38 -10.05
C ILE A 169 -11.14 -18.76 -9.05
N GLY A 170 -10.17 -19.56 -9.50
CA GLY A 170 -9.08 -20.06 -8.65
C GLY A 170 -7.93 -19.09 -8.44
N CYS A 171 -7.87 -17.98 -9.20
CA CYS A 171 -6.78 -17.01 -9.08
C CYS A 171 -6.77 -16.25 -7.74
N SER A 172 -5.65 -15.64 -7.41
CA SER A 172 -5.45 -14.78 -6.25
C SER A 172 -6.48 -13.66 -6.26
N ARG A 173 -6.91 -13.22 -5.09
CA ARG A 173 -7.82 -12.07 -4.97
C ARG A 173 -7.16 -10.83 -5.56
N THR A 174 -5.85 -10.69 -5.42
CA THR A 174 -5.07 -9.63 -6.04
C THR A 174 -5.20 -9.64 -7.58
N LEU A 175 -5.01 -10.79 -8.24
CA LEU A 175 -5.16 -10.89 -9.70
C LEU A 175 -6.62 -10.67 -10.15
N PHE A 176 -7.57 -11.20 -9.37
CA PHE A 176 -8.99 -10.97 -9.61
C PHE A 176 -9.34 -9.48 -9.57
N PHE A 177 -8.80 -8.72 -8.61
CA PHE A 177 -8.99 -7.28 -8.53
C PHE A 177 -8.34 -6.52 -9.68
N GLU A 178 -7.09 -6.84 -10.01
CA GLU A 178 -6.40 -6.24 -11.16
C GLU A 178 -7.21 -6.42 -12.44
N PHE A 179 -7.78 -7.61 -12.65
CA PHE A 179 -8.67 -7.88 -13.78
C PHE A 179 -9.93 -7.01 -13.76
N LEU A 180 -10.69 -7.00 -12.65
CA LEU A 180 -11.92 -6.21 -12.57
C LEU A 180 -11.65 -4.70 -12.74
N GLU A 181 -10.57 -4.20 -12.15
CA GLU A 181 -10.13 -2.80 -12.29
C GLU A 181 -9.77 -2.46 -13.74
N LYS A 182 -9.10 -3.37 -14.45
CA LYS A 182 -8.76 -3.22 -15.86
C LYS A 182 -10.00 -3.23 -16.76
N VAL A 183 -10.94 -4.12 -16.45
CA VAL A 183 -12.25 -4.24 -17.08
C VAL A 183 -12.98 -2.89 -16.95
N VAL A 184 -13.12 -2.32 -15.74
CA VAL A 184 -13.80 -1.01 -15.55
C VAL A 184 -12.94 0.22 -15.87
N HIS A 185 -11.74 0.07 -16.43
CA HIS A 185 -10.84 1.19 -16.69
C HIS A 185 -11.38 2.12 -17.81
N PRO A 186 -11.12 3.45 -17.77
CA PRO A 186 -11.54 4.40 -18.82
C PRO A 186 -11.06 4.12 -20.25
N ASN A 187 -9.96 3.36 -20.40
CA ASN A 187 -9.51 2.91 -21.72
C ASN A 187 -10.41 1.80 -22.29
N SER A 188 -11.07 1.06 -21.40
CA SER A 188 -11.96 -0.04 -21.73
C SER A 188 -13.40 0.43 -21.90
N ARG A 189 -13.90 1.23 -20.95
CA ARG A 189 -15.26 1.78 -20.99
C ARG A 189 -15.39 3.07 -20.21
N ARG A 190 -16.36 3.90 -20.61
CA ARG A 190 -16.51 5.28 -20.13
C ARG A 190 -17.97 5.61 -19.83
N LYS A 191 -18.17 6.67 -19.03
CA LYS A 191 -19.48 7.27 -18.72
C LYS A 191 -20.44 6.22 -18.13
N GLU A 192 -21.71 6.23 -18.53
CA GLU A 192 -22.76 5.34 -18.01
C GLU A 192 -22.38 3.86 -18.12
N LYS A 193 -21.72 3.41 -19.20
CA LYS A 193 -21.28 2.01 -19.32
C LYS A 193 -20.30 1.61 -18.21
N GLN A 194 -19.42 2.52 -17.82
CA GLN A 194 -18.47 2.29 -16.73
C GLN A 194 -19.18 2.27 -15.38
N GLN A 195 -20.01 3.28 -15.12
CA GLN A 195 -20.71 3.42 -13.84
C GLN A 195 -21.70 2.26 -13.61
N ASN A 196 -22.49 1.90 -14.60
CA ASN A 196 -23.45 0.79 -14.49
C ASN A 196 -22.77 -0.53 -14.15
N LEU A 197 -21.61 -0.79 -14.75
CA LEU A 197 -20.87 -2.03 -14.46
C LEU A 197 -20.22 -1.99 -13.07
N VAL A 198 -19.66 -0.84 -12.66
CA VAL A 198 -19.15 -0.64 -11.30
C VAL A 198 -20.26 -0.89 -10.28
N ASP A 199 -21.45 -0.35 -10.51
CA ASP A 199 -22.60 -0.50 -9.62
C ASP A 199 -23.11 -1.95 -9.56
N ALA A 200 -23.12 -2.66 -10.69
CA ALA A 200 -23.48 -4.07 -10.78
C ALA A 200 -22.49 -4.96 -10.01
N ILE A 201 -21.18 -4.82 -10.28
CA ILE A 201 -20.13 -5.59 -9.59
C ILE A 201 -20.15 -5.30 -8.08
N ASN A 202 -20.40 -4.04 -7.68
CA ASN A 202 -20.50 -3.65 -6.28
C ASN A 202 -21.68 -4.30 -5.53
N GLN A 203 -22.75 -4.74 -6.21
CA GLN A 203 -23.82 -5.50 -5.55
C GLN A 203 -23.32 -6.82 -4.97
N HIS A 204 -22.27 -7.39 -5.57
CA HIS A 204 -21.68 -8.66 -5.17
C HIS A 204 -20.46 -8.46 -4.26
N LEU A 205 -19.53 -7.57 -4.63
CA LEU A 205 -18.31 -7.30 -3.84
C LEU A 205 -18.61 -6.91 -2.39
N LYS A 206 -19.67 -6.12 -2.16
CA LYS A 206 -20.03 -5.63 -0.82
C LYS A 206 -20.34 -6.77 0.16
N ASN A 207 -20.84 -7.90 -0.34
CA ASN A 207 -21.18 -9.06 0.48
C ASN A 207 -19.93 -9.74 1.05
N ASP A 208 -18.80 -9.60 0.36
CA ASP A 208 -17.49 -10.08 0.79
C ASP A 208 -16.60 -8.95 1.35
N GLY A 209 -17.21 -7.80 1.67
CA GLY A 209 -16.51 -6.70 2.34
C GLY A 209 -15.61 -5.90 1.42
N TYR A 210 -15.91 -5.82 0.13
CA TYR A 210 -15.19 -4.97 -0.84
C TYR A 210 -16.13 -4.06 -1.64
N HIS A 211 -15.60 -2.96 -2.17
CA HIS A 211 -16.29 -2.16 -3.18
C HIS A 211 -15.31 -1.38 -4.04
N PHE A 212 -15.75 -0.97 -5.22
CA PHE A 212 -15.06 0.04 -6.00
C PHE A 212 -15.22 1.43 -5.37
N ILE A 213 -14.11 2.16 -5.30
CA ILE A 213 -14.10 3.60 -5.06
C ILE A 213 -13.40 4.31 -6.21
N GLN A 214 -13.85 5.52 -6.54
CA GLN A 214 -13.10 6.39 -7.44
C GLN A 214 -11.84 6.88 -6.71
N THR A 215 -10.67 6.54 -7.23
CA THR A 215 -9.38 6.94 -6.64
C THR A 215 -8.73 8.11 -7.35
N SER A 216 -8.93 8.22 -8.66
CA SER A 216 -8.40 9.31 -9.49
C SER A 216 -9.23 9.48 -10.77
N SER A 217 -8.70 10.23 -11.74
CA SER A 217 -9.32 10.36 -13.07
C SER A 217 -8.25 10.56 -14.15
N ILE A 218 -8.51 10.12 -15.37
CA ILE A 218 -7.69 10.38 -16.56
C ILE A 218 -8.54 11.05 -17.63
N SER A 219 -8.13 12.24 -18.09
CA SER A 219 -8.86 13.03 -19.09
C SER A 219 -10.34 13.25 -18.72
N GLY A 220 -10.65 13.44 -17.43
CA GLY A 220 -12.01 13.62 -16.93
C GLY A 220 -12.82 12.34 -16.74
N TYR A 221 -12.25 11.16 -17.02
CA TYR A 221 -12.90 9.87 -16.79
C TYR A 221 -12.42 9.24 -15.48
N PRO A 222 -13.31 8.72 -14.63
CA PRO A 222 -12.96 8.22 -13.31
C PRO A 222 -12.13 6.92 -13.39
N ILE A 223 -11.12 6.79 -12.53
CA ILE A 223 -10.39 5.54 -12.31
C ILE A 223 -10.88 4.93 -10.99
N PHE A 224 -11.39 3.70 -11.07
CA PHE A 224 -11.87 2.96 -9.92
C PHE A 224 -10.84 1.94 -9.43
N LYS A 225 -10.78 1.75 -8.11
CA LYS A 225 -10.00 0.70 -7.44
C LYS A 225 -10.86 -0.01 -6.42
N ILE A 226 -10.60 -1.30 -6.21
CA ILE A 226 -11.32 -2.09 -5.21
C ILE A 226 -10.66 -1.88 -3.84
N VAL A 227 -11.45 -1.54 -2.83
CA VAL A 227 -11.02 -1.38 -1.45
C VAL A 227 -11.96 -2.13 -0.51
N ALA A 228 -11.48 -2.46 0.69
CA ALA A 228 -12.32 -3.08 1.71
C ALA A 228 -13.39 -2.10 2.23
N VAL A 229 -14.63 -2.59 2.39
CA VAL A 229 -15.76 -1.83 2.95
C VAL A 229 -15.42 -1.48 4.40
N GLY A 230 -15.43 -0.18 4.72
CA GLY A 230 -15.03 0.35 6.03
C GLY A 230 -13.51 0.35 6.29
N GLY A 231 -12.69 0.01 5.29
CA GLY A 231 -11.24 -0.18 5.43
C GLY A 231 -10.38 0.99 4.97
N GLY A 232 -10.85 2.24 5.07
CA GLY A 232 -10.01 3.39 4.76
C GLY A 232 -10.75 4.71 4.59
N VAL A 233 -9.98 5.78 4.51
CA VAL A 233 -10.43 7.15 4.30
C VAL A 233 -10.75 7.36 2.82
N ALA A 234 -11.89 7.98 2.54
CA ALA A 234 -12.32 8.27 1.17
C ALA A 234 -11.40 9.26 0.44
N GLY A 235 -11.12 8.98 -0.84
CA GLY A 235 -10.27 9.80 -1.71
C GLY A 235 -8.76 9.65 -1.48
N ALA A 236 -7.94 10.06 -2.44
CA ALA A 236 -6.49 10.11 -2.29
C ALA A 236 -6.05 11.32 -1.42
N PRO A 237 -4.93 11.22 -0.68
CA PRO A 237 -4.36 12.37 0.03
C PRO A 237 -3.97 13.46 -0.97
N LYS A 238 -4.51 14.68 -0.79
CA LYS A 238 -4.23 15.82 -1.68
C LYS A 238 -3.03 16.65 -1.24
N ASN A 239 -2.88 16.86 0.06
CA ASN A 239 -1.83 17.68 0.66
C ASN A 239 -1.33 17.00 1.94
N LEU A 240 -0.01 16.91 2.12
CA LEU A 240 0.60 16.42 3.36
C LEU A 240 1.50 17.51 3.92
N ILE A 241 1.03 18.18 4.98
CA ILE A 241 1.74 19.25 5.68
C ILE A 241 2.12 18.73 7.06
N PHE A 242 3.40 18.73 7.38
CA PHE A 242 3.91 17.95 8.51
C PHE A 242 5.21 18.49 9.07
N ALA A 243 5.70 17.83 10.12
CA ALA A 243 6.98 18.11 10.77
C ALA A 243 7.20 19.59 11.15
N ALA A 244 6.14 20.25 11.63
CA ALA A 244 6.28 21.64 12.08
C ALA A 244 7.21 21.76 13.28
N ASP A 245 8.28 22.54 13.17
CA ASP A 245 9.29 22.78 14.22
C ASP A 245 9.29 24.23 14.75
N GLY A 246 8.23 24.98 14.43
CA GLY A 246 8.04 26.37 14.83
C GLY A 246 6.56 26.78 14.91
N PRO A 247 6.26 28.08 14.83
CA PRO A 247 4.89 28.59 14.82
C PRO A 247 4.01 27.93 13.74
N LYS A 248 2.71 27.76 14.04
CA LYS A 248 1.71 27.19 13.13
C LYS A 248 1.78 27.85 11.73
N PRO A 249 1.81 27.09 10.63
CA PRO A 249 1.77 27.63 9.28
C PRO A 249 0.47 28.38 9.05
N GLU A 250 0.54 29.51 8.32
CA GLU A 250 -0.65 30.24 7.88
C GLU A 250 -0.99 29.81 6.46
N ILE A 251 -2.06 29.01 6.32
CA ILE A 251 -2.50 28.42 5.06
C ILE A 251 -3.71 29.20 4.54
N VAL A 252 -3.68 29.56 3.26
CA VAL A 252 -4.81 30.11 2.52
C VAL A 252 -5.15 29.20 1.35
N LEU A 253 -6.41 29.20 0.93
CA LEU A 253 -6.80 28.64 -0.36
C LEU A 253 -6.49 29.70 -1.41
N SER A 254 -5.47 29.47 -2.24
CA SER A 254 -5.22 30.32 -3.41
C SER A 254 -6.24 30.05 -4.52
N ASP A 255 -6.76 28.82 -4.57
CA ASP A 255 -7.91 28.45 -5.40
C ASP A 255 -8.83 27.52 -4.60
N ALA A 256 -9.98 28.05 -4.18
CA ALA A 256 -10.96 27.30 -3.40
C ALA A 256 -11.73 26.25 -4.22
N ILE A 257 -11.79 26.39 -5.55
CA ILE A 257 -12.47 25.46 -6.46
C ILE A 257 -11.60 24.20 -6.62
N ASN A 258 -10.30 24.40 -6.83
CA ASN A 258 -9.34 23.30 -7.02
C ASN A 258 -8.78 22.75 -5.69
N ASN A 259 -9.00 23.44 -4.58
CA ASN A 259 -8.38 23.18 -3.26
C ASN A 259 -6.86 23.40 -3.27
N ASP A 260 -6.38 24.38 -4.04
CA ASP A 260 -4.97 24.75 -4.04
C ASP A 260 -4.68 25.56 -2.79
N ILE A 261 -3.77 25.04 -1.98
CA ILE A 261 -3.33 25.68 -0.75
C ILE A 261 -2.02 26.42 -0.97
N ARG A 262 -1.84 27.53 -0.25
CA ARG A 262 -0.58 28.25 -0.16
C ARG A 262 -0.28 28.58 1.29
N ILE A 263 0.97 28.37 1.70
CA ILE A 263 1.43 28.81 3.01
C ILE A 263 1.97 30.24 2.88
N VAL A 264 1.28 31.21 3.48
CA VAL A 264 1.62 32.65 3.42
C VAL A 264 2.51 33.10 4.58
N LYS A 265 2.58 32.32 5.65
CA LYS A 265 3.44 32.60 6.81
C LYS A 265 3.93 31.31 7.46
N ASN A 266 5.16 31.35 8.00
CA ASN A 266 5.81 30.23 8.69
C ASN A 266 6.02 28.98 7.81
N ALA A 267 6.09 29.15 6.48
CA ALA A 267 6.33 28.06 5.54
C ALA A 267 7.63 27.29 5.86
N ASP A 268 8.69 28.02 6.23
CA ASP A 268 10.01 27.45 6.56
C ASP A 268 9.99 26.51 7.77
N ASN A 269 8.97 26.64 8.63
CA ASN A 269 8.85 25.84 9.84
C ASN A 269 8.13 24.51 9.62
N CYS A 270 7.60 24.24 8.43
CA CYS A 270 6.90 22.99 8.12
C CYS A 270 7.36 22.40 6.79
N LEU A 271 7.00 21.15 6.56
CA LEU A 271 7.24 20.45 5.31
C LEU A 271 5.92 20.24 4.56
N VAL A 272 5.98 20.37 3.24
CA VAL A 272 4.86 20.06 2.35
C VAL A 272 5.34 19.02 1.35
N TYR A 273 4.77 17.81 1.44
CA TYR A 273 5.01 16.78 0.44
C TYR A 273 4.05 17.00 -0.72
N ASP A 274 4.60 17.24 -1.90
CA ASP A 274 3.93 17.74 -3.10
C ASP A 274 3.91 16.74 -4.26
N ARG A 275 4.33 15.49 -4.01
CA ARG A 275 4.27 14.40 -5.00
C ARG A 275 2.98 13.59 -4.86
N PRO A 276 2.51 12.94 -5.94
CA PRO A 276 1.37 12.03 -5.87
C PRO A 276 1.64 10.86 -4.91
N ILE A 277 0.68 10.57 -4.04
CA ILE A 277 0.70 9.39 -3.17
C ILE A 277 -0.15 8.30 -3.84
N GLY A 278 0.52 7.24 -4.30
CA GLY A 278 -0.09 6.17 -5.09
C GLY A 278 -0.83 5.12 -4.26
N SER A 279 -1.26 4.05 -4.93
CA SER A 279 -1.95 2.91 -4.30
C SER A 279 -1.09 2.18 -3.27
N ASN A 280 0.24 2.30 -3.37
CA ASN A 280 1.20 1.69 -2.43
C ASN A 280 1.51 2.58 -1.21
N GLY A 281 0.80 3.71 -1.07
CA GLY A 281 0.99 4.63 0.04
C GLY A 281 2.24 5.49 -0.13
N LEU A 282 2.85 5.88 1.01
CA LEU A 282 4.06 6.70 1.06
C LEU A 282 5.17 5.89 1.74
N SER A 283 6.20 5.48 0.98
CA SER A 283 7.34 4.74 1.51
C SER A 283 8.45 5.65 2.04
N LYS A 284 9.40 5.07 2.80
CA LYS A 284 10.62 5.77 3.22
C LYS A 284 11.47 6.17 2.02
N GLN A 285 11.48 5.36 0.96
CA GLN A 285 12.18 5.65 -0.29
C GLN A 285 11.56 6.88 -0.97
N ASP A 286 10.22 6.94 -1.08
CA ASP A 286 9.53 8.09 -1.69
C ASP A 286 9.83 9.39 -0.93
N MET A 287 9.85 9.33 0.40
CA MET A 287 10.22 10.44 1.27
C MET A 287 11.69 10.85 1.10
N LEU A 288 12.58 9.88 0.94
CA LEU A 288 14.01 10.15 0.76
C LEU A 288 14.30 10.77 -0.60
N ASP A 289 13.71 10.25 -1.67
CA ASP A 289 13.87 10.79 -3.03
C ASP A 289 13.26 12.19 -3.14
N TRP A 290 12.09 12.41 -2.53
CA TRP A 290 11.52 13.75 -2.39
C TRP A 290 12.46 14.71 -1.67
N TRP A 291 13.07 14.26 -0.57
CA TRP A 291 13.99 15.09 0.19
C TRP A 291 15.29 15.40 -0.56
N LYS A 292 15.84 14.42 -1.29
CA LYS A 292 17.02 14.58 -2.14
C LYS A 292 16.80 15.66 -3.18
N ASP A 293 15.68 15.60 -3.89
CA ASP A 293 15.37 16.57 -4.94
C ASP A 293 15.07 17.95 -4.35
N LEU A 294 14.36 18.02 -3.23
CA LEU A 294 14.09 19.29 -2.53
C LEU A 294 15.36 19.99 -2.04
N LYS A 295 16.38 19.24 -1.63
CA LYS A 295 17.64 19.78 -1.08
C LYS A 295 18.83 19.75 -2.02
N GLY A 296 18.71 19.12 -3.19
CA GLY A 296 19.82 18.89 -4.11
C GLY A 296 20.92 18.00 -3.52
N ILE A 297 20.57 16.99 -2.71
CA ILE A 297 21.54 16.09 -2.08
C ILE A 297 21.65 14.79 -2.90
N GLU A 298 22.82 14.53 -3.48
CA GLU A 298 23.03 13.33 -4.29
C GLU A 298 23.25 12.07 -3.44
N LYS A 299 24.01 12.19 -2.34
CA LYS A 299 24.40 11.06 -1.49
C LYS A 299 23.24 10.62 -0.59
N THR A 300 22.81 9.37 -0.78
CA THR A 300 21.67 8.78 -0.07
C THR A 300 21.83 8.77 1.46
N ASP A 301 23.01 8.41 1.99
CA ASP A 301 23.22 8.39 3.45
C ASP A 301 23.20 9.77 4.09
N GLU A 302 23.72 10.77 3.38
CA GLU A 302 23.68 12.17 3.80
C GLU A 302 22.24 12.69 3.79
N ALA A 303 21.51 12.46 2.70
CA ALA A 303 20.10 12.83 2.57
C ALA A 303 19.25 12.19 3.67
N ARG A 304 19.49 10.90 3.96
CA ARG A 304 18.78 10.17 5.02
C ARG A 304 19.03 10.78 6.39
N LYS A 305 20.30 11.03 6.73
CA LYS A 305 20.65 11.67 8.01
C LYS A 305 20.01 13.05 8.12
N ASN A 306 20.08 13.85 7.05
CA ASN A 306 19.51 15.19 6.99
C ASN A 306 17.98 15.18 7.15
N LEU A 307 17.29 14.25 6.49
CA LEU A 307 15.84 14.08 6.60
C LEU A 307 15.44 13.68 8.03
N VAL A 308 16.08 12.64 8.59
CA VAL A 308 15.79 12.17 9.96
C VAL A 308 16.00 13.28 10.99
N GLU A 309 17.06 14.08 10.83
CA GLU A 309 17.32 15.24 11.70
C GLU A 309 16.25 16.33 11.54
N ARG A 310 15.80 16.62 10.31
CA ARG A 310 14.73 17.60 10.09
C ARG A 310 13.39 17.15 10.67
N LEU A 311 13.04 15.87 10.52
CA LEU A 311 11.80 15.31 11.06
C LEU A 311 11.81 15.29 12.59
N SER A 312 12.94 14.93 13.20
CA SER A 312 13.05 14.83 14.66
C SER A 312 12.93 16.17 15.39
N LYS A 313 13.25 17.29 14.73
CA LYS A 313 13.05 18.65 15.26
C LYS A 313 11.59 18.97 15.58
N SER A 314 10.64 18.29 14.93
CA SER A 314 9.21 18.49 15.19
C SER A 314 8.69 17.79 16.45
N LEU A 315 9.45 16.83 17.00
CA LEU A 315 8.97 15.94 18.07
C LEU A 315 9.05 16.60 19.45
N ALA A 316 7.91 16.66 20.12
CA ALA A 316 7.72 17.41 21.36
C ALA A 316 8.08 16.60 22.61
N SER A 317 7.73 15.30 22.66
CA SER A 317 7.91 14.46 23.85
C SER A 317 9.03 13.41 23.72
N ILE A 318 9.48 12.90 24.87
CA ILE A 318 10.43 11.76 24.92
C ILE A 318 9.80 10.51 24.28
N GLY A 319 8.51 10.28 24.51
CA GLY A 319 7.78 9.16 23.93
C GLY A 319 7.73 9.22 22.40
N GLU A 320 7.43 10.39 21.83
CA GLU A 320 7.47 10.61 20.38
C GLU A 320 8.87 10.35 19.81
N ARG A 321 9.91 10.90 20.43
CA ARG A 321 11.30 10.70 19.98
C ARG A 321 11.68 9.21 20.03
N ASN A 322 11.35 8.51 21.11
CA ASN A 322 11.63 7.09 21.24
C ASN A 322 10.89 6.26 20.18
N LEU A 323 9.60 6.52 19.98
CA LEU A 323 8.78 5.84 18.96
C LEU A 323 9.37 6.06 17.56
N PHE A 324 9.67 7.32 17.21
CA PHE A 324 10.25 7.70 15.93
C PHE A 324 11.61 7.02 15.69
N TYR A 325 12.56 7.13 16.63
CA TYR A 325 13.88 6.54 16.45
C TYR A 325 13.84 5.00 16.44
N CYS A 326 12.98 4.37 17.26
CA CYS A 326 12.82 2.92 17.23
C CYS A 326 12.26 2.43 15.90
N TYR A 327 11.28 3.15 15.32
CA TYR A 327 10.73 2.83 14.00
C TYR A 327 11.81 2.85 12.92
N TYR A 328 12.53 3.98 12.79
CA TYR A 328 13.56 4.13 11.77
C TYR A 328 14.77 3.21 11.99
N LYS A 329 15.11 2.89 13.24
CA LYS A 329 16.16 1.90 13.58
C LYS A 329 15.74 0.49 13.17
N MET A 330 14.52 0.06 13.52
CA MET A 330 14.02 -1.29 13.23
C MET A 330 14.00 -1.57 11.72
N PHE A 331 13.53 -0.61 10.93
CA PHE A 331 13.46 -0.76 9.47
C PHE A 331 14.71 -0.28 8.73
N LYS A 332 15.82 0.01 9.44
CA LYS A 332 17.09 0.34 8.78
C LYS A 332 17.67 -0.87 8.05
N ALA A 333 17.64 -2.05 8.68
CA ALA A 333 18.17 -3.29 8.12
C ALA A 333 17.21 -3.98 7.13
N ARG A 334 15.93 -3.56 7.09
CA ARG A 334 14.89 -4.16 6.24
C ARG A 334 14.63 -3.39 4.94
N GLY A 335 15.46 -2.40 4.61
CA GLY A 335 15.34 -1.59 3.39
C GLY A 335 14.29 -0.47 3.45
N ASP A 336 14.22 0.35 2.39
CA ASP A 336 13.42 1.59 2.35
C ASP A 336 12.06 1.50 1.69
N HIS A 337 11.66 0.30 1.28
CA HIS A 337 10.33 0.04 0.73
C HIS A 337 9.22 0.00 1.81
N PHE A 338 9.60 0.03 3.09
CA PHE A 338 8.66 0.16 4.20
C PHE A 338 7.99 1.56 4.22
N PRO A 339 6.78 1.68 4.80
CA PRO A 339 6.05 2.94 4.86
C PRO A 339 6.85 4.03 5.60
N ALA A 340 6.64 5.29 5.25
CA ALA A 340 7.18 6.40 6.01
C ALA A 340 6.36 6.63 7.28
N LEU A 341 7.05 6.77 8.42
CA LEU A 341 6.45 7.32 9.64
C LEU A 341 6.59 8.84 9.59
N VAL A 342 5.49 9.52 9.30
CA VAL A 342 5.44 10.97 9.09
C VAL A 342 5.03 11.67 10.39
N PRO A 343 5.89 12.49 11.02
CA PRO A 343 5.56 13.12 12.29
C PRO A 343 4.78 14.44 12.13
N GLN A 344 3.98 14.75 13.15
CA GLN A 344 3.39 16.06 13.40
C GLN A 344 2.58 16.61 12.21
N VAL A 345 1.58 15.83 11.79
CA VAL A 345 0.81 16.06 10.56
C VAL A 345 -0.42 16.94 10.82
N TYR A 346 -0.60 18.00 10.02
CA TYR A 346 -1.82 18.81 10.06
C TYR A 346 -2.97 18.07 9.37
N LEU A 347 -4.04 17.81 10.13
CA LEU A 347 -5.27 17.19 9.62
C LEU A 347 -6.37 18.22 9.42
N HIS A 348 -6.59 19.04 10.44
CA HIS A 348 -7.61 20.07 10.46
C HIS A 348 -6.92 21.43 10.54
N TYR A 349 -7.40 22.38 9.75
CA TYR A 349 -6.83 23.71 9.70
C TYR A 349 -7.92 24.77 9.85
N ASP A 350 -7.90 25.47 10.99
CA ASP A 350 -8.65 26.71 11.16
C ASP A 350 -7.73 27.89 10.81
N PRO A 351 -8.07 28.73 9.82
CA PRO A 351 -7.30 29.92 9.49
C PRO A 351 -7.32 30.98 10.60
N TYR A 352 -8.25 30.89 11.55
CA TYR A 352 -8.36 31.83 12.67
C TYR A 352 -7.66 31.28 13.93
N THR A 353 -6.99 32.18 14.65
CA THR A 353 -6.43 31.89 15.98
C THR A 353 -7.54 31.82 17.03
N ILE A 354 -7.31 31.11 18.15
CA ILE A 354 -8.24 31.06 19.29
C ILE A 354 -8.62 32.47 19.76
N LYS A 355 -7.68 33.42 19.72
CA LYS A 355 -7.94 34.82 20.07
C LYS A 355 -8.93 35.48 19.10
N GLN A 356 -8.79 35.25 17.80
CA GLN A 356 -9.73 35.75 16.77
C GLN A 356 -11.10 35.07 16.87
N LEU A 357 -11.15 33.84 17.38
CA LEU A 357 -12.38 33.09 17.63
C LEU A 357 -13.03 33.42 18.98
N GLY A 358 -12.55 34.42 19.71
CA GLY A 358 -13.14 34.82 21.00
C GLY A 358 -12.94 33.79 22.12
N GLY A 359 -11.86 32.99 22.05
CA GLY A 359 -11.57 31.93 23.03
C GLY A 359 -12.17 30.56 22.69
N PHE A 360 -12.95 30.47 21.61
CA PHE A 360 -13.55 29.21 21.16
C PHE A 360 -12.63 28.46 20.19
N SER A 361 -12.58 27.13 20.31
CA SER A 361 -11.97 26.26 19.29
C SER A 361 -13.09 25.58 18.49
N ARG A 362 -13.02 25.65 17.16
CA ARG A 362 -13.99 25.00 16.26
C ARG A 362 -13.58 23.59 15.85
N LEU A 363 -12.27 23.32 15.87
CA LEU A 363 -11.70 22.04 15.43
C LEU A 363 -10.98 21.41 16.63
N ALA A 364 -11.51 20.30 17.10
CA ALA A 364 -10.79 19.41 18.00
C ALA A 364 -9.62 18.80 17.23
N ARG A 365 -8.41 18.86 17.80
CA ARG A 365 -7.17 18.28 17.23
C ARG A 365 -6.84 18.70 15.80
N GLN A 366 -5.99 19.72 15.67
CA GLN A 366 -5.50 20.17 14.38
C GLN A 366 -4.32 19.35 13.84
N ARG A 367 -3.58 18.68 14.73
CA ARG A 367 -2.33 17.99 14.42
C ARG A 367 -2.31 16.60 15.04
N MET A 368 -1.88 15.62 14.27
CA MET A 368 -1.63 14.23 14.69
C MET A 368 -0.15 14.04 15.02
N ASP A 369 0.18 13.20 16.00
CA ASP A 369 1.58 12.95 16.34
C ASP A 369 2.33 12.20 15.24
N PHE A 370 1.75 11.14 14.69
CA PHE A 370 2.30 10.43 13.55
C PHE A 370 1.24 9.89 12.59
N LEU A 371 1.60 9.82 11.32
CA LEU A 371 0.80 9.23 10.25
C LEU A 371 1.63 8.22 9.46
N ILE A 372 1.00 7.10 9.10
CA ILE A 372 1.47 6.16 8.08
C ILE A 372 0.40 6.07 7.00
N LEU A 373 0.82 6.18 5.74
CA LEU A 373 -0.02 5.97 4.58
C LEU A 373 0.38 4.64 3.93
N PHE A 374 -0.40 3.58 4.20
CA PHE A 374 -0.17 2.25 3.61
C PHE A 374 -0.71 2.15 2.18
N SER A 375 -1.71 2.95 1.85
CA SER A 375 -2.28 3.09 0.52
C SER A 375 -2.93 4.47 0.36
N SER A 376 -3.58 4.71 -0.78
CA SER A 376 -4.40 5.92 -0.98
C SER A 376 -5.56 6.04 0.02
N SER A 377 -6.05 4.92 0.57
CA SER A 377 -7.19 4.88 1.50
C SER A 377 -6.82 4.45 2.91
N VAL A 378 -5.78 3.64 3.11
CA VAL A 378 -5.39 3.15 4.43
C VAL A 378 -4.46 4.17 5.12
N ARG A 379 -5.04 4.91 6.08
CA ARG A 379 -4.36 5.96 6.84
C ARG A 379 -4.32 5.58 8.31
N VAL A 380 -3.13 5.34 8.84
CA VAL A 380 -2.92 4.93 10.23
C VAL A 380 -2.34 6.10 11.02
N VAL A 381 -3.06 6.52 12.04
CA VAL A 381 -2.66 7.54 13.01
C VAL A 381 -2.09 6.86 14.24
N ILE A 382 -0.93 7.34 14.70
CA ILE A 382 -0.33 6.91 15.94
C ILE A 382 -0.17 8.12 16.83
N GLU A 383 -0.73 8.03 18.03
CA GLU A 383 -0.81 9.13 19.00
C GLU A 383 -0.04 8.77 20.26
N VAL A 384 0.70 9.73 20.80
CA VAL A 384 1.49 9.58 22.02
C VAL A 384 0.83 10.36 23.16
N ASP A 385 0.06 9.64 23.98
CA ASP A 385 -0.73 10.24 25.03
C ASP A 385 0.05 10.51 26.31
N GLY A 386 0.16 11.80 26.65
CA GLY A 386 0.61 12.26 27.96
C GLY A 386 -0.54 12.80 28.80
N SER A 387 -0.24 13.16 30.06
CA SER A 387 -1.25 13.70 30.99
C SER A 387 -1.94 14.94 30.45
N GLN A 388 -1.27 15.75 29.63
CA GLN A 388 -1.84 16.95 29.01
C GLN A 388 -3.08 16.70 28.13
N HIS A 389 -3.32 15.47 27.69
CA HIS A 389 -4.50 15.14 26.86
C HIS A 389 -5.78 14.92 27.68
N PHE A 390 -5.65 14.66 28.98
CA PHE A 390 -6.80 14.35 29.84
C PHE A 390 -6.70 15.04 31.20
N SER A 391 -5.81 16.02 31.38
CA SER A 391 -5.68 16.80 32.60
C SER A 391 -5.59 18.29 32.32
N ASP A 392 -6.15 19.08 33.24
CA ASP A 392 -6.02 20.53 33.27
C ASP A 392 -5.30 20.92 34.56
N ALA A 393 -4.24 21.73 34.45
CA ALA A 393 -3.34 22.08 35.55
C ALA A 393 -2.84 20.87 36.38
N GLY A 394 -2.65 19.70 35.73
CA GLY A 394 -2.20 18.46 36.38
C GLY A 394 -3.29 17.65 37.08
N ILE A 395 -4.56 18.09 37.01
CA ILE A 395 -5.73 17.40 37.57
C ILE A 395 -6.51 16.74 36.43
N ALA A 396 -6.83 15.45 36.57
CA ALA A 396 -7.60 14.73 35.56
C ALA A 396 -8.95 15.40 35.28
N SER A 397 -9.30 15.55 34.00
CA SER A 397 -10.50 16.20 33.50
C SER A 397 -11.31 15.23 32.65
N LEU A 398 -12.48 14.83 33.16
CA LEU A 398 -13.42 13.97 32.41
C LEU A 398 -13.90 14.63 31.11
N LYS A 399 -13.95 15.97 31.08
CA LYS A 399 -14.32 16.73 29.88
C LYS A 399 -13.27 16.57 28.78
N LEU A 400 -11.99 16.81 29.09
CA LEU A 400 -10.89 16.64 28.12
C LEU A 400 -10.78 15.19 27.64
N TYR A 401 -10.99 14.23 28.54
CA TYR A 401 -11.06 12.82 28.17
C TYR A 401 -12.21 12.53 27.19
N ALA A 402 -13.42 13.04 27.46
CA ALA A 402 -14.59 12.87 26.60
C ALA A 402 -14.37 13.46 25.20
N GLU A 403 -13.83 14.68 25.12
CA GLU A 403 -13.49 15.36 23.86
C GLU A 403 -12.44 14.57 23.05
N MET A 404 -11.42 14.04 23.74
CA MET A 404 -10.42 13.17 23.11
C MET A 404 -11.06 11.91 22.49
N VAL A 405 -11.89 11.19 23.25
CA VAL A 405 -12.48 9.94 22.74
C VAL A 405 -13.56 10.19 21.69
N GLU A 406 -14.17 11.37 21.67
CA GLU A 406 -15.07 11.81 20.60
C GLU A 406 -14.31 12.04 19.29
N ALA A 407 -13.25 12.84 19.31
CA ALA A 407 -12.41 13.05 18.13
C ALA A 407 -11.84 11.74 17.56
N ASP A 408 -11.52 10.77 18.42
CA ASP A 408 -11.11 9.43 17.99
C ASP A 408 -12.20 8.68 17.23
N ARG A 409 -13.44 8.75 17.71
CA ARG A 409 -14.57 8.10 17.05
C ARG A 409 -14.83 8.73 15.70
N ASP A 410 -14.80 10.06 15.61
CA ASP A 410 -15.01 10.79 14.36
C ASP A 410 -13.98 10.39 13.30
N LEU A 411 -12.70 10.30 13.69
CA LEU A 411 -11.64 9.86 12.79
C LEU A 411 -11.78 8.39 12.36
N LYS A 412 -12.15 7.49 13.28
CA LYS A 412 -12.42 6.09 12.95
C LYS A 412 -13.61 5.95 12.00
N LEU A 413 -14.67 6.72 12.22
CA LEU A 413 -15.84 6.76 11.34
C LEU A 413 -15.49 7.38 9.98
N ALA A 414 -14.51 8.27 9.92
CA ALA A 414 -13.92 8.77 8.67
C ALA A 414 -12.95 7.77 7.99
N GLY A 415 -12.74 6.58 8.57
CA GLY A 415 -11.94 5.49 8.00
C GLY A 415 -10.47 5.48 8.42
N TYR A 416 -10.05 6.33 9.36
CA TYR A 416 -8.69 6.28 9.92
C TYR A 416 -8.55 5.12 10.90
N GLU A 417 -7.39 4.44 10.88
CA GLU A 417 -7.01 3.59 11.99
C GLU A 417 -6.25 4.41 13.02
N ILE A 418 -6.59 4.28 14.30
CA ILE A 418 -5.96 5.08 15.36
C ILE A 418 -5.42 4.15 16.43
N TYR A 419 -4.14 4.30 16.74
CA TYR A 419 -3.44 3.60 17.81
C TYR A 419 -2.84 4.60 18.78
N ARG A 420 -3.29 4.53 20.04
CA ARG A 420 -2.83 5.40 21.13
C ARG A 420 -1.83 4.66 22.00
N PHE A 421 -0.70 5.29 22.29
CA PHE A 421 0.27 4.82 23.25
C PHE A 421 0.26 5.73 24.47
N GLY A 422 0.17 5.18 25.67
CA GLY A 422 0.50 5.95 26.85
C GLY A 422 2.00 6.31 26.86
N ALA A 423 2.36 7.52 27.25
CA ALA A 423 3.76 7.97 27.27
C ALA A 423 4.68 7.03 28.09
N ASN A 424 4.14 6.39 29.13
CA ASN A 424 4.86 5.41 29.95
C ASN A 424 5.16 4.09 29.23
N GLU A 425 4.43 3.74 28.17
CA GLU A 425 4.72 2.58 27.33
C GLU A 425 5.94 2.83 26.43
N LEU A 426 6.16 4.10 26.09
CA LEU A 426 7.21 4.55 25.18
C LEU A 426 8.47 5.04 25.90
N CYS A 427 8.49 4.96 27.23
CA CYS A 427 9.62 5.34 28.07
C CYS A 427 10.10 4.15 28.91
N GLY A 428 11.43 3.99 29.05
CA GLY A 428 12.03 2.94 29.88
C GLY A 428 12.57 1.73 29.11
N LYS A 429 13.13 0.75 29.83
CA LYS A 429 13.96 -0.34 29.27
C LYS A 429 13.22 -1.27 28.29
N GLU A 430 11.91 -1.43 28.43
CA GLU A 430 11.10 -2.33 27.57
C GLU A 430 10.40 -1.62 26.41
N SER A 431 10.51 -0.30 26.32
CA SER A 431 9.79 0.50 25.32
C SER A 431 10.16 0.09 23.89
N GLU A 432 11.45 -0.09 23.59
CA GLU A 432 11.92 -0.49 22.26
C GLU A 432 11.28 -1.81 21.80
N LYS A 433 11.22 -2.82 22.67
CA LYS A 433 10.60 -4.12 22.34
C LYS A 433 9.11 -3.97 22.03
N LYS A 434 8.36 -3.23 22.85
CA LYS A 434 6.92 -3.00 22.63
C LYS A 434 6.65 -2.26 21.31
N ILE A 435 7.44 -1.24 21.02
CA ILE A 435 7.35 -0.48 19.76
C ILE A 435 7.61 -1.41 18.57
N GLN A 436 8.67 -2.22 18.63
CA GLN A 436 9.02 -3.17 17.57
C GLN A 436 7.92 -4.23 17.33
N GLU A 437 7.39 -4.81 18.41
CA GLU A 437 6.31 -5.80 18.33
C GLU A 437 5.03 -5.20 17.74
N PHE A 438 4.66 -3.98 18.16
CA PHE A 438 3.51 -3.27 17.60
C PHE A 438 3.68 -3.04 16.10
N PHE A 439 4.78 -2.40 15.68
CA PHE A 439 4.97 -2.08 14.28
C PHE A 439 5.10 -3.32 13.41
N SER A 440 5.72 -4.39 13.89
CA SER A 440 5.77 -5.68 13.17
C SER A 440 4.37 -6.26 12.94
N ARG A 441 3.46 -6.14 13.91
CA ARG A 441 2.06 -6.56 13.76
C ARG A 441 1.27 -5.62 12.85
N LEU A 442 1.53 -4.32 12.93
CA LEU A 442 0.85 -3.30 12.13
C LEU A 442 1.17 -3.45 10.64
N VAL A 443 2.46 -3.58 10.29
CA VAL A 443 2.84 -3.77 8.88
C VAL A 443 2.32 -5.10 8.32
N LYS A 444 2.37 -6.17 9.13
CA LYS A 444 1.77 -7.47 8.80
C LYS A 444 0.27 -7.37 8.54
N LYS A 445 -0.48 -6.63 9.36
CA LYS A 445 -1.92 -6.41 9.18
C LYS A 445 -2.23 -5.81 7.80
N HIS A 446 -1.34 -4.95 7.31
CA HIS A 446 -1.50 -4.21 6.07
C HIS A 446 -0.74 -4.81 4.87
N GLY A 447 -0.20 -6.02 5.01
CA GLY A 447 0.45 -6.73 3.91
C GLY A 447 1.80 -6.15 3.47
N VAL A 448 2.49 -5.38 4.33
CA VAL A 448 3.81 -4.78 4.07
C VAL A 448 4.94 -5.45 4.85
#